data_AF-A0A9N9ZKV9-F1
#
_entry.id   AF-A0A9N9ZKV9-F1
#
_cell.length_a   1.000
_cell.length_b   1.000
_cell.length_c   1.000
_cell.angle_alpha   90.00
_cell.angle_beta   90.00
_cell.angle_gamma   90.00
#
_symmetry.space_group_name_H-M   'P 1'
#
loop_
_entity.id
_entity.type
_entity.pdbx_description
1 polymer ?
#
loop_
_entity_poly.entity_id
_entity_poly.type
_entity_poly.pdbx_seq_one_letter_code
_entity_poly.pdbx_strand_id
1 'polypeptide(L)'
;MALPSYAAFYYARGALSSINLIASFVMWIMSLVKLRTNKDPARTAFLWQRISFGFFILFCLFDAAYYLWIPFYRFYGYGATNSISTALGPLGSLWYNIADILILMALVRLNNGISIAGAKQSNSLPKILKNISWGAFGILLALAIALYATSVAFRLIYIVGYSVNLYRLATAFYALMFVGSVFVLAQTIYVFVVARSESHLAQASIYSLVCAILYFMHQLYELVIVTTLTIEGYHLPITEVVFSLWPMFIILVLIYVLGSQRTSPLWSNAAQQQPAAFMPAPAGTQPAPAFYTVNGVTYAVQPPVMQQACMPPQQPPPQQAYISQGAAPEQYQQPYPPQTYQPPPPNQGMYVVPPELSAPNSYGHAGQPQHQAYPGYNAEDHTPSPPSVGGAPPPPAPARVA
;
A
#
# COMPACT_ATOMS: atom_id res chain seq x y z
N MET A 1 20.35 18.98 -39.60
CA MET A 1 20.70 17.94 -38.60
C MET A 1 19.73 18.07 -37.43
N ALA A 2 18.57 17.43 -37.51
CA ALA A 2 17.48 17.57 -36.54
C ALA A 2 17.59 16.48 -35.46
N LEU A 3 18.46 16.71 -34.47
CA LEU A 3 18.59 15.91 -33.25
C LEU A 3 17.92 16.48 -31.96
N PRO A 4 17.27 17.67 -31.91
CA PRO A 4 16.83 18.24 -30.62
C PRO A 4 15.60 17.55 -30.00
N SER A 5 14.77 16.84 -30.77
CA SER A 5 13.52 16.27 -30.23
C SER A 5 13.74 15.10 -29.27
N TYR A 6 14.64 14.16 -29.59
CA TYR A 6 14.88 12.97 -28.75
C TYR A 6 15.64 13.27 -27.46
N ALA A 7 16.59 14.21 -27.48
CA ALA A 7 17.34 14.58 -26.28
C ALA A 7 16.41 15.23 -25.23
N ALA A 8 15.46 16.06 -25.67
CA ALA A 8 14.49 16.69 -24.79
C ALA A 8 13.64 15.65 -24.03
N PHE A 9 13.22 14.55 -24.68
CA PHE A 9 12.48 13.47 -24.02
C PHE A 9 13.30 12.76 -22.94
N TYR A 10 14.59 12.52 -23.19
CA TYR A 10 15.49 11.90 -22.21
C TYR A 10 15.74 12.80 -20.99
N TYR A 11 15.99 14.10 -21.22
CA TYR A 11 16.12 15.06 -20.13
C TYR A 11 14.83 15.22 -19.32
N ALA A 12 13.68 15.29 -20.00
CA ALA A 12 12.38 15.38 -19.34
C ALA A 12 12.12 14.16 -18.43
N ARG A 13 12.37 12.94 -18.93
CA ARG A 13 12.24 11.74 -18.11
C ARG A 13 13.22 11.72 -16.95
N GLY A 14 14.49 12.00 -17.20
CA GLY A 14 15.51 12.05 -16.15
C GLY A 14 15.17 13.06 -15.05
N ALA A 15 14.65 14.23 -15.42
CA ALA A 15 14.17 15.25 -14.48
C ALA A 15 12.97 14.76 -13.67
N LEU A 16 11.96 14.17 -14.32
CA LEU A 16 10.78 13.63 -13.62
C LEU A 16 11.13 12.50 -12.65
N SER A 17 12.03 11.59 -13.04
CA SER A 17 12.54 10.53 -12.17
C SER A 17 13.35 11.10 -11.00
N SER A 18 14.09 12.19 -11.21
CA SER A 18 14.82 12.89 -10.14
C SER A 18 13.89 13.58 -9.14
N ILE A 19 12.81 14.21 -9.61
CA ILE A 19 11.79 14.81 -8.75
C ILE A 19 11.13 13.72 -7.89
N ASN A 20 10.76 12.59 -8.51
CA ASN A 20 10.17 11.47 -7.78
C ASN A 20 11.15 10.78 -6.85
N LEU A 21 12.44 10.72 -7.17
CA LEU A 21 13.49 10.24 -6.27
C LEU A 21 13.50 11.05 -4.97
N ILE A 22 13.55 12.38 -5.08
CA ILE A 22 13.58 13.28 -3.91
C ILE A 22 12.30 13.12 -3.08
N ALA A 23 11.13 13.15 -3.73
CA ALA A 23 9.85 13.00 -3.05
C ALA A 23 9.74 11.63 -2.35
N SER A 24 10.13 10.55 -3.02
CA SER A 24 10.12 9.19 -2.46
C SER A 24 11.09 9.05 -1.29
N PHE A 25 12.27 9.64 -1.38
CA PHE A 25 13.26 9.61 -0.30
C PHE A 25 12.72 10.30 0.96
N VAL A 26 12.15 11.50 0.83
CA VAL A 26 11.53 12.21 1.96
C VAL A 26 10.41 11.38 2.59
N MET A 27 9.51 10.84 1.77
CA MET A 27 8.41 10.00 2.24
C MET A 27 8.90 8.71 2.91
N TRP A 28 9.95 8.09 2.38
CA TRP A 28 10.54 6.89 2.96
C TRP A 28 11.14 7.18 4.34
N ILE A 29 11.94 8.24 4.50
CA ILE A 29 12.45 8.65 5.82
C ILE A 29 11.31 8.91 6.80
N MET A 30 10.27 9.64 6.37
CA MET A 30 9.06 9.84 7.19
C MET A 30 8.36 8.54 7.57
N SER A 31 8.36 7.54 6.67
CA SER A 31 7.78 6.22 6.90
C SER A 31 8.55 5.40 7.93
N LEU A 32 9.87 5.57 8.00
CA LEU A 32 10.73 4.87 8.97
C LEU A 32 10.52 5.42 10.39
N VAL A 33 10.37 6.73 10.55
CA VAL A 33 10.24 7.40 11.86
C VAL A 33 8.88 7.14 12.53
N LYS A 34 7.79 7.08 11.76
CA LYS A 34 6.45 6.76 12.29
C LYS A 34 6.27 5.24 12.42
N LEU A 35 6.83 4.62 13.46
CA LEU A 35 6.64 3.19 13.74
C LEU A 35 5.31 2.94 14.46
N ARG A 36 4.43 2.12 13.87
CA ARG A 36 3.23 1.61 14.54
C ARG A 36 3.60 0.43 15.46
N THR A 37 3.14 0.47 16.71
CA THR A 37 3.56 -0.44 17.78
C THR A 37 2.90 -1.83 17.68
N ASN A 38 3.75 -2.85 17.57
CA ASN A 38 3.67 -4.31 17.80
C ASN A 38 2.38 -5.19 17.72
N LYS A 39 1.13 -4.71 17.58
CA LYS A 39 -0.06 -5.61 17.67
C LYS A 39 -1.09 -5.56 16.51
N ASP A 40 -0.74 -4.95 15.39
CA ASP A 40 -1.65 -4.72 14.27
C ASP A 40 -1.52 -5.81 13.15
N PRO A 41 -2.61 -6.49 12.74
CA PRO A 41 -2.59 -7.47 11.63
C PRO A 41 -2.16 -6.86 10.27
N ALA A 42 -2.40 -5.57 10.03
CA ALA A 42 -1.96 -4.85 8.84
C ALA A 42 -0.49 -4.39 8.90
N ARG A 43 0.23 -4.63 10.00
CA ARG A 43 1.66 -4.30 10.13
C ARG A 43 2.51 -4.88 9.00
N THR A 44 2.18 -6.08 8.56
CA THR A 44 2.92 -6.74 7.48
C THR A 44 2.82 -5.95 6.18
N ALA A 45 1.68 -5.35 5.86
CA ALA A 45 1.51 -4.50 4.68
C ALA A 45 2.40 -3.25 4.74
N PHE A 46 2.48 -2.58 5.90
CA PHE A 46 3.34 -1.40 6.09
C PHE A 46 4.83 -1.75 6.06
N LEU A 47 5.22 -2.93 6.53
CA LEU A 47 6.59 -3.42 6.38
C LEU A 47 6.95 -3.58 4.91
N TRP A 48 6.11 -4.26 4.14
CA TRP A 48 6.32 -4.43 2.69
C TRP A 48 6.37 -3.10 1.97
N GLN A 49 5.46 -2.17 2.28
CA GLN A 49 5.44 -0.83 1.70
C GLN A 49 6.75 -0.04 1.96
N ARG A 50 7.35 -0.14 3.14
CA ARG A 50 8.65 0.50 3.42
C ARG A 50 9.79 -0.10 2.62
N ILE A 51 9.78 -1.43 2.46
CA ILE A 51 10.76 -2.15 1.65
C ILE A 51 10.57 -1.77 0.17
N SER A 52 9.32 -1.74 -0.32
CA SER A 52 8.98 -1.26 -1.66
C SER A 52 9.48 0.16 -1.90
N PHE A 53 9.31 1.08 -0.96
CA PHE A 53 9.83 2.45 -1.07
C PHE A 53 11.36 2.47 -1.26
N GLY A 54 12.10 1.65 -0.52
CA GLY A 54 13.55 1.54 -0.67
C GLY A 54 13.95 1.09 -2.08
N PHE A 55 13.30 0.05 -2.62
CA PHE A 55 13.57 -0.41 -3.98
C PHE A 55 13.08 0.58 -5.05
N PHE A 56 11.97 1.29 -4.81
CA PHE A 56 11.47 2.33 -5.70
C PHE A 56 12.44 3.54 -5.76
N ILE A 57 13.06 3.91 -4.65
CA ILE A 57 14.13 4.93 -4.60
C ILE A 57 15.33 4.47 -5.43
N LEU A 58 15.77 3.21 -5.27
CA LEU A 58 16.85 2.66 -6.10
C LEU A 58 16.48 2.70 -7.58
N PHE A 59 15.28 2.28 -7.94
CA PHE A 59 14.78 2.41 -9.31
C PHE A 59 14.87 3.85 -9.81
N CYS A 60 14.30 4.83 -9.10
CA CYS A 60 14.31 6.24 -9.52
C CYS A 60 15.74 6.78 -9.69
N LEU A 61 16.68 6.36 -8.83
CA LEU A 61 18.09 6.71 -8.93
C LEU A 61 18.72 6.16 -10.22
N PHE A 62 18.55 4.86 -10.49
CA PHE A 62 19.12 4.23 -11.69
C PHE A 62 18.44 4.71 -12.98
N ASP A 63 17.13 4.96 -12.95
CA ASP A 63 16.35 5.50 -14.07
C ASP A 63 16.78 6.94 -14.40
N ALA A 64 16.86 7.82 -13.39
CA ALA A 64 17.36 9.18 -13.57
C ALA A 64 18.80 9.18 -14.09
N ALA A 65 19.68 8.36 -13.50
CA ALA A 65 21.06 8.24 -13.97
C ALA A 65 21.12 7.76 -15.43
N TYR A 66 20.35 6.73 -15.80
CA TYR A 66 20.31 6.21 -17.16
C TYR A 66 19.86 7.27 -18.17
N TYR A 67 18.73 7.94 -17.90
CA TYR A 67 18.12 8.88 -18.83
C TYR A 67 18.85 10.21 -18.94
N LEU A 68 19.57 10.65 -17.90
CA LEU A 68 20.47 11.81 -17.97
C LEU A 68 21.81 11.45 -18.62
N TRP A 69 22.28 10.22 -18.46
CA TRP A 69 23.55 9.75 -19.01
C TRP A 69 23.52 9.58 -20.53
N ILE A 70 22.43 9.08 -21.11
CA ILE A 70 22.30 8.88 -22.57
C ILE A 70 22.58 10.16 -23.38
N PRO A 71 21.88 11.30 -23.15
CA PRO A 71 22.11 12.50 -23.95
C PRO A 71 23.48 13.12 -23.65
N PHE A 72 23.96 13.07 -22.40
CA PHE A 72 25.31 13.49 -22.05
C PHE A 72 26.35 12.72 -22.87
N TYR A 73 26.29 11.39 -22.87
CA TYR A 73 27.26 10.54 -23.57
C TYR A 73 27.22 10.74 -25.09
N ARG A 74 26.02 10.87 -25.68
CA ARG A 74 25.85 11.13 -27.12
C ARG A 74 26.38 12.50 -27.54
N PHE A 75 26.30 13.51 -26.68
CA PHE A 75 26.79 14.86 -26.97
C PHE A 75 28.32 14.89 -27.18
N TYR A 76 29.07 14.02 -26.49
CA TYR A 76 30.53 13.95 -26.60
C TYR A 76 31.04 13.02 -27.72
N GLY A 77 30.17 12.54 -28.61
CA GLY A 77 30.57 11.78 -29.80
C GLY A 77 31.09 10.36 -29.54
N TYR A 78 31.00 9.88 -28.30
CA TYR A 78 31.21 8.48 -28.01
C TYR A 78 29.98 7.68 -28.53
N GLY A 79 30.20 6.56 -29.22
CA GLY A 79 29.17 5.81 -29.95
C GLY A 79 27.98 5.30 -29.12
N ALA A 80 27.11 4.47 -29.72
CA ALA A 80 25.81 4.12 -29.10
C ALA A 80 25.88 3.21 -27.85
N THR A 81 27.03 2.61 -27.53
CA THR A 81 27.15 1.59 -26.47
C THR A 81 28.32 1.87 -25.54
N ASN A 82 28.02 2.07 -24.25
CA ASN A 82 29.03 2.09 -23.18
C ASN A 82 28.64 1.17 -22.03
N SER A 83 29.64 0.66 -21.32
CA SER A 83 29.46 -0.28 -20.21
C SER A 83 28.52 0.27 -19.12
N ILE A 84 28.46 1.60 -18.96
CA ILE A 84 27.60 2.28 -17.99
C ILE A 84 26.11 2.17 -18.38
N SER A 85 25.73 2.50 -19.61
CA SER A 85 24.33 2.35 -20.07
C SER A 85 23.88 0.89 -20.14
N THR A 86 24.81 -0.03 -20.40
CA THR A 86 24.57 -1.47 -20.33
C THR A 86 24.23 -1.95 -18.92
N ALA A 87 24.71 -1.29 -17.87
CA ALA A 87 24.41 -1.64 -16.49
C ALA A 87 23.22 -0.86 -15.91
N LEU A 88 23.16 0.47 -16.12
CA LEU A 88 22.17 1.33 -15.46
C LEU A 88 20.73 0.98 -15.84
N GLY A 89 20.46 0.75 -17.13
CA GLY A 89 19.10 0.44 -17.61
C GLY A 89 18.56 -0.87 -17.02
N PRO A 90 19.27 -2.01 -17.17
CA PRO A 90 18.83 -3.28 -16.58
C PRO A 90 18.73 -3.23 -15.05
N LEU A 91 19.65 -2.56 -14.35
CA LEU A 91 19.56 -2.40 -12.90
C LEU A 91 18.32 -1.61 -12.49
N GLY A 92 18.02 -0.50 -13.18
CA GLY A 92 16.79 0.24 -12.96
C GLY A 92 15.55 -0.63 -13.12
N SER A 93 15.47 -1.40 -14.21
CA SER A 93 14.36 -2.33 -14.47
C SER A 93 14.24 -3.43 -13.40
N LEU A 94 15.36 -3.98 -12.91
CA LEU A 94 15.35 -4.96 -11.82
C LEU A 94 14.72 -4.37 -10.55
N TRP A 95 15.18 -3.19 -10.12
CA TRP A 95 14.66 -2.54 -8.91
C TRP A 95 13.20 -2.13 -9.05
N TYR A 96 12.80 -1.69 -10.25
CA TYR A 96 11.41 -1.40 -10.59
C TYR A 96 10.54 -2.66 -10.41
N ASN A 97 10.91 -3.77 -11.05
CA ASN A 97 10.17 -5.02 -10.96
C ASN A 97 10.09 -5.54 -9.52
N ILE A 98 11.18 -5.44 -8.75
CA ILE A 98 11.18 -5.83 -7.33
C ILE A 98 10.22 -4.94 -6.53
N ALA A 99 10.28 -3.61 -6.71
CA ALA A 99 9.39 -2.68 -6.02
C ALA A 99 7.92 -2.97 -6.33
N ASP A 100 7.61 -3.27 -7.59
CA ASP A 100 6.27 -3.57 -8.10
C ASP A 100 5.70 -4.88 -7.49
N ILE A 101 6.49 -5.95 -7.49
CA ILE A 101 6.14 -7.22 -6.82
C ILE A 101 5.87 -6.99 -5.32
N LEU A 102 6.66 -6.14 -4.66
CA LEU A 102 6.48 -5.84 -3.24
C LEU A 102 5.23 -4.98 -2.99
N ILE A 103 4.87 -4.09 -3.92
CA ILE A 103 3.59 -3.35 -3.87
C ILE A 103 2.42 -4.32 -3.96
N LEU A 104 2.45 -5.28 -4.90
CA LEU A 104 1.45 -6.34 -4.98
C LEU A 104 1.30 -7.06 -3.63
N MET A 105 2.43 -7.44 -3.03
CA MET A 105 2.44 -8.10 -1.72
C MET A 105 1.89 -7.19 -0.61
N ALA A 106 2.22 -5.90 -0.62
CA ALA A 106 1.69 -4.93 0.33
C ALA A 106 0.16 -4.82 0.23
N LEU A 107 -0.40 -4.77 -0.99
CA LEU A 107 -1.85 -4.70 -1.22
C LEU A 107 -2.57 -5.99 -0.80
N VAL A 108 -2.04 -7.16 -1.15
CA VAL A 108 -2.59 -8.45 -0.68
C VAL A 108 -2.62 -8.52 0.85
N ARG A 109 -1.53 -8.09 1.51
CA ARG A 109 -1.45 -8.09 2.97
C ARG A 109 -2.38 -7.05 3.59
N LEU A 110 -2.54 -5.89 2.95
CA LEU A 110 -3.45 -4.85 3.41
C LEU A 110 -4.90 -5.34 3.37
N ASN A 111 -5.34 -5.91 2.25
CA ASN A 111 -6.67 -6.47 2.09
C ASN A 111 -6.96 -7.59 3.10
N ASN A 112 -5.99 -8.48 3.34
CA ASN A 112 -6.11 -9.49 4.37
C ASN A 112 -6.23 -8.88 5.77
N GLY A 113 -5.46 -7.81 6.07
CA GLY A 113 -5.58 -7.07 7.32
C GLY A 113 -6.98 -6.49 7.52
N ILE A 114 -7.57 -5.89 6.46
CA ILE A 114 -8.89 -5.26 6.54
C ILE A 114 -9.96 -6.32 6.73
N SER A 115 -9.86 -7.43 5.99
CA SER A 115 -10.78 -8.56 6.13
C SER A 115 -10.78 -9.15 7.54
N ILE A 116 -9.61 -9.32 8.17
CA ILE A 116 -9.50 -9.82 9.55
C ILE A 116 -10.12 -8.83 10.55
N ALA A 117 -9.90 -7.53 10.37
CA ALA A 117 -10.47 -6.50 11.22
C ALA A 117 -12.00 -6.46 11.13
N GLY A 118 -12.56 -6.60 9.92
CA GLY A 118 -14.03 -6.57 9.71
C GLY A 118 -14.74 -7.88 10.06
N ALA A 119 -14.12 -9.05 9.87
CA ALA A 119 -14.79 -10.35 10.07
C ALA A 119 -14.91 -10.78 11.54
N LYS A 120 -14.20 -10.14 12.49
CA LYS A 120 -14.13 -10.48 13.93
C LYS A 120 -13.79 -11.97 14.25
N GLN A 121 -13.51 -12.80 13.25
CA GLN A 121 -13.18 -14.21 13.37
C GLN A 121 -11.90 -14.54 12.58
N SER A 122 -11.00 -15.27 13.23
CA SER A 122 -9.80 -15.83 12.63
C SER A 122 -10.14 -17.08 11.81
N ASN A 123 -10.66 -16.90 10.60
CA ASN A 123 -10.86 -18.03 9.69
C ASN A 123 -9.52 -18.65 9.24
N SER A 124 -9.54 -19.87 8.71
CA SER A 124 -8.39 -20.64 8.22
C SER A 124 -7.91 -20.22 6.81
N LEU A 125 -8.78 -19.58 6.04
CA LEU A 125 -8.53 -18.98 4.72
C LEU A 125 -7.24 -18.11 4.63
N PRO A 126 -6.86 -17.29 5.63
CA PRO A 126 -5.65 -16.46 5.61
C PRO A 126 -4.35 -17.26 5.55
N LYS A 127 -4.33 -18.51 6.04
CA LYS A 127 -3.12 -19.35 6.01
C LYS A 127 -2.82 -19.86 4.60
N ILE A 128 -3.84 -20.29 3.85
CA ILE A 128 -3.68 -20.77 2.48
C ILE A 128 -3.29 -19.62 1.55
N LEU A 129 -4.00 -18.49 1.62
CA LEU A 129 -3.63 -17.29 0.85
C LEU A 129 -2.22 -16.80 1.18
N LYS A 130 -1.79 -16.90 2.46
CA LYS A 130 -0.42 -16.57 2.84
C LYS A 130 0.59 -17.44 2.09
N ASN A 131 0.40 -18.75 2.02
CA ASN A 131 1.36 -19.64 1.34
C ASN A 131 1.36 -19.42 -0.17
N ILE A 132 0.18 -19.25 -0.79
CA ILE A 132 0.05 -18.94 -2.22
C ILE A 132 0.76 -17.62 -2.55
N SER A 133 0.57 -16.57 -1.73
CA SER A 133 1.23 -15.28 -1.95
C SER A 133 2.76 -15.36 -1.89
N TRP A 134 3.31 -16.23 -1.03
CA TRP A 134 4.76 -16.46 -0.96
C TRP A 134 5.27 -17.24 -2.17
N GLY A 135 4.52 -18.24 -2.65
CA GLY A 135 4.84 -18.97 -3.87
C GLY A 135 4.83 -18.06 -5.10
N ALA A 136 3.78 -17.26 -5.26
CA ALA A 136 3.68 -16.29 -6.35
C ALA A 136 4.80 -15.25 -6.29
N PHE A 137 5.13 -14.74 -5.10
CA PHE A 137 6.27 -13.84 -4.89
C PHE A 137 7.59 -14.45 -5.35
N GLY A 138 7.87 -15.71 -4.98
CA GLY A 138 9.10 -16.40 -5.39
C GLY A 138 9.21 -16.57 -6.90
N ILE A 139 8.11 -16.93 -7.57
CA ILE A 139 8.06 -17.09 -9.04
C ILE A 139 8.30 -15.74 -9.73
N LEU A 140 7.60 -14.68 -9.29
CA LEU A 140 7.75 -13.35 -9.86
C LEU A 140 9.16 -12.79 -9.64
N LEU A 141 9.76 -13.02 -8.48
CA LEU A 141 11.13 -12.61 -8.20
C LEU A 141 12.14 -13.35 -9.08
N ALA A 142 11.97 -14.66 -9.27
CA ALA A 142 12.81 -15.44 -10.17
C ALA A 142 12.71 -14.94 -11.62
N LEU A 143 11.50 -14.60 -12.07
CA LEU A 143 11.28 -13.99 -13.39
C LEU A 143 11.93 -12.61 -13.51
N ALA A 144 11.84 -11.76 -12.48
CA ALA A 144 12.49 -10.44 -12.48
C ALA A 144 14.03 -10.55 -12.58
N ILE A 145 14.63 -11.53 -11.86
CA ILE A 145 16.07 -11.80 -11.95
C ILE A 145 16.44 -12.35 -13.34
N ALA A 146 15.63 -13.24 -13.90
CA ALA A 146 15.85 -13.78 -15.25
C ALA A 146 15.74 -12.68 -16.32
N LEU A 147 14.79 -11.74 -16.16
CA LEU A 147 14.66 -10.56 -17.02
C LEU A 147 15.90 -9.68 -16.98
N TYR A 148 16.37 -9.40 -15.77
CA TYR A 148 17.62 -8.67 -15.58
C TYR A 148 18.80 -9.35 -16.27
N ALA A 149 19.02 -10.63 -16.00
CA ALA A 149 20.12 -11.40 -16.60
C ALA A 149 20.04 -11.43 -18.13
N THR A 150 18.84 -11.63 -18.68
CA THR A 150 18.61 -11.64 -20.14
C THR A 150 18.82 -10.25 -20.74
N SER A 151 18.40 -9.18 -20.06
CA SER A 151 18.57 -7.79 -20.50
C SER A 151 20.05 -7.39 -20.54
N VAL A 152 20.83 -7.80 -19.53
CA VAL A 152 22.28 -7.61 -19.52
C VAL A 152 22.95 -8.41 -20.64
N ALA A 153 22.60 -9.70 -20.81
CA ALA A 153 23.16 -10.54 -21.86
C ALA A 153 22.85 -10.00 -23.27
N PHE A 154 21.63 -9.53 -23.51
CA PHE A 154 21.23 -8.89 -24.76
C PHE A 154 22.11 -7.68 -25.08
N ARG A 155 22.33 -6.79 -24.10
CA ARG A 155 23.11 -5.57 -24.28
C ARG A 155 24.62 -5.80 -24.40
N LEU A 156 25.15 -6.87 -23.82
CA LEU A 156 26.58 -7.21 -23.91
C LEU A 156 26.93 -7.93 -25.21
N ILE A 157 26.08 -8.85 -25.66
CA ILE A 157 26.44 -9.78 -26.74
C ILE A 157 25.78 -9.37 -28.08
N TYR A 158 24.77 -8.50 -28.05
CA TYR A 158 24.05 -8.00 -29.23
C TYR A 158 23.60 -9.11 -30.21
N ILE A 159 23.20 -10.26 -29.66
CA ILE A 159 22.69 -11.40 -30.44
C ILE A 159 21.18 -11.28 -30.57
N VAL A 160 20.68 -11.33 -31.81
CA VAL A 160 19.25 -11.22 -32.17
C VAL A 160 18.36 -12.23 -31.42
N GLY A 161 18.86 -13.42 -31.08
CA GLY A 161 18.11 -14.40 -30.29
C GLY A 161 17.75 -13.95 -28.86
N TYR A 162 18.54 -13.06 -28.26
CA TYR A 162 18.27 -12.57 -26.90
C TYR A 162 17.15 -11.54 -26.85
N SER A 163 16.89 -10.78 -27.92
CA SER A 163 15.77 -9.83 -27.92
C SER A 163 14.43 -10.56 -27.87
N VAL A 164 14.27 -11.63 -28.65
CA VAL A 164 13.04 -12.44 -28.67
C VAL A 164 12.78 -13.08 -27.31
N ASN A 165 13.81 -13.67 -26.69
CA ASN A 165 13.69 -14.27 -25.36
C ASN A 165 13.39 -13.22 -24.28
N LEU A 166 14.02 -12.05 -24.36
CA LEU A 166 13.74 -10.92 -23.47
C LEU A 166 12.27 -10.49 -23.55
N TYR A 167 11.73 -10.31 -24.76
CA TYR A 167 10.33 -9.93 -24.94
C TYR A 167 9.38 -11.00 -24.43
N ARG A 168 9.60 -12.28 -24.76
CA ARG A 168 8.76 -13.39 -24.27
C ARG A 168 8.74 -13.46 -22.74
N LEU A 169 9.91 -13.31 -22.13
CA LEU A 169 10.03 -13.32 -20.67
C LEU A 169 9.35 -12.09 -20.06
N ALA A 170 9.45 -10.93 -20.69
CA ALA A 170 8.84 -9.69 -20.21
C ALA A 170 7.32 -9.78 -20.31
N THR A 171 6.80 -10.25 -21.44
CA THR A 171 5.36 -10.53 -21.61
C THR A 171 4.87 -11.52 -20.56
N ALA A 172 5.59 -12.61 -20.29
CA ALA A 172 5.20 -13.58 -19.26
C ALA A 172 5.17 -12.96 -17.86
N PHE A 173 6.17 -12.16 -17.51
CA PHE A 173 6.23 -11.44 -16.24
C PHE A 173 5.06 -10.47 -16.06
N TYR A 174 4.86 -9.56 -17.02
CA TYR A 174 3.80 -8.57 -16.94
C TYR A 174 2.40 -9.18 -17.06
N ALA A 175 2.23 -10.29 -17.80
CA ALA A 175 0.97 -11.03 -17.81
C ALA A 175 0.64 -11.61 -16.42
N LEU A 176 1.63 -12.17 -15.71
CA LEU A 176 1.42 -12.67 -14.35
C LEU A 176 1.15 -11.54 -13.35
N MET A 177 1.85 -10.40 -13.48
CA MET A 177 1.59 -9.20 -12.67
C MET A 177 0.19 -8.64 -12.93
N PHE A 178 -0.26 -8.63 -14.19
CA PHE A 178 -1.62 -8.25 -14.57
C PHE A 178 -2.67 -9.18 -13.96
N VAL A 179 -2.50 -10.51 -14.06
CA VAL A 179 -3.39 -11.49 -13.41
C VAL A 179 -3.41 -11.27 -11.88
N GLY A 180 -2.25 -11.00 -11.28
CA GLY A 180 -2.13 -10.64 -9.87
C GLY A 180 -2.92 -9.37 -9.52
N SER A 181 -2.87 -8.35 -10.38
CA SER A 181 -3.61 -7.09 -10.19
C SER A 181 -5.12 -7.29 -10.24
N VAL A 182 -5.62 -8.13 -11.16
CA VAL A 182 -7.05 -8.49 -11.27
C VAL A 182 -7.50 -9.21 -10.01
N PHE A 183 -6.70 -10.16 -9.52
CA PHE A 183 -6.97 -10.86 -8.26
C PHE A 183 -7.04 -9.88 -7.07
N VAL A 184 -6.07 -8.98 -6.95
CA VAL A 184 -6.05 -7.96 -5.89
C VAL A 184 -7.26 -7.04 -5.99
N LEU A 185 -7.64 -6.60 -7.20
CA LEU A 185 -8.81 -5.76 -7.41
C LEU A 185 -10.09 -6.48 -6.98
N ALA A 186 -10.29 -7.73 -7.40
CA ALA A 186 -11.43 -8.54 -6.98
C ALA A 186 -11.48 -8.73 -5.46
N GLN A 187 -10.34 -9.04 -4.84
CA GLN A 187 -10.22 -9.15 -3.39
C GLN A 187 -10.57 -7.82 -2.69
N THR A 188 -10.10 -6.70 -3.23
CA THR A 188 -10.33 -5.37 -2.66
C THR A 188 -11.80 -4.97 -2.75
N ILE A 189 -12.47 -5.27 -3.87
CA ILE A 189 -13.92 -5.04 -4.04
C ILE A 189 -14.70 -5.85 -3.01
N TYR A 190 -14.37 -7.13 -2.84
CA TYR A 190 -15.00 -7.96 -1.80
C TYR A 190 -14.82 -7.37 -0.40
N VAL A 191 -13.58 -7.00 -0.05
CA VAL A 191 -13.25 -6.39 1.24
C VAL A 191 -13.98 -5.06 1.43
N PHE A 192 -14.10 -4.23 0.38
CA PHE A 192 -14.83 -2.98 0.41
C PHE A 192 -16.32 -3.18 0.69
N VAL A 193 -16.96 -4.14 0.02
CA VAL A 193 -18.37 -4.48 0.25
C VAL A 193 -18.63 -4.94 1.68
N VAL A 194 -17.71 -5.70 2.27
CA VAL A 194 -17.81 -6.15 3.66
C VAL A 194 -17.53 -5.01 4.64
N ALA A 195 -16.52 -4.18 4.38
CA ALA A 195 -16.07 -3.12 5.28
C ALA A 195 -16.99 -1.88 5.29
N ARG A 196 -17.86 -1.70 4.29
CA ARG A 196 -18.72 -0.50 4.18
C ARG A 196 -19.72 -0.34 5.33
N SER A 197 -20.03 -1.43 6.04
CA SER A 197 -20.95 -1.40 7.18
C SER A 197 -20.33 -0.78 8.43
N GLU A 198 -18.99 -0.68 8.50
CA GLU A 198 -18.28 -0.11 9.63
C GLU A 198 -17.64 1.22 9.21
N SER A 199 -18.14 2.34 9.74
CA SER A 199 -17.67 3.71 9.40
C SER A 199 -16.16 3.88 9.57
N HIS A 200 -15.61 3.16 10.53
CA HIS A 200 -14.22 3.17 10.91
C HIS A 200 -13.32 2.39 9.91
N LEU A 201 -13.84 1.32 9.31
CA LEU A 201 -13.15 0.49 8.30
C LEU A 201 -13.38 0.97 6.86
N ALA A 202 -14.47 1.73 6.63
CA ALA A 202 -14.86 2.26 5.33
C ALA A 202 -13.78 3.16 4.71
N GLN A 203 -13.10 4.00 5.50
CA GLN A 203 -12.01 4.83 4.97
C GLN A 203 -10.83 3.98 4.48
N ALA A 204 -10.42 2.98 5.27
CA ALA A 204 -9.32 2.09 4.90
C ALA A 204 -9.61 1.28 3.63
N SER A 205 -10.85 0.82 3.48
CA SER A 205 -11.28 0.08 2.29
C SER A 205 -11.35 0.96 1.05
N ILE A 206 -11.75 2.24 1.17
CA ILE A 206 -11.70 3.22 0.07
C ILE A 206 -10.25 3.44 -0.38
N TYR A 207 -9.32 3.70 0.55
CA TYR A 207 -7.90 3.85 0.20
C TYR A 207 -7.34 2.60 -0.48
N SER A 208 -7.68 1.41 0.03
CA SER A 208 -7.27 0.15 -0.60
C SER A 208 -7.85 0.01 -2.02
N LEU A 209 -9.13 0.36 -2.22
CA LEU A 209 -9.78 0.31 -3.53
C LEU A 209 -9.12 1.25 -4.53
N VAL A 210 -8.83 2.49 -4.14
CA VAL A 210 -8.10 3.45 -4.99
C VAL A 210 -6.73 2.90 -5.36
N CYS A 211 -5.99 2.33 -4.41
CA CYS A 211 -4.70 1.72 -4.68
C CYS A 211 -4.82 0.53 -5.66
N ALA A 212 -5.82 -0.31 -5.50
CA ALA A 212 -6.05 -1.47 -6.36
C ALA A 212 -6.44 -1.05 -7.80
N ILE A 213 -7.24 0.00 -7.96
CA ILE A 213 -7.58 0.56 -9.28
C ILE A 213 -6.33 1.14 -9.95
N LEU A 214 -5.55 1.96 -9.23
CA LEU A 214 -4.30 2.52 -9.75
C LEU A 214 -3.31 1.42 -10.14
N TYR A 215 -3.19 0.38 -9.31
CA TYR A 215 -2.32 -0.75 -9.57
C TYR A 215 -2.79 -1.57 -10.78
N PHE A 216 -4.10 -1.78 -10.94
CA PHE A 216 -4.66 -2.42 -12.12
C PHE A 216 -4.38 -1.61 -13.40
N MET A 217 -4.61 -0.29 -13.38
CA MET A 217 -4.33 0.58 -14.53
C MET A 217 -2.85 0.56 -14.90
N HIS A 218 -1.98 0.61 -13.90
CA HIS A 218 -0.54 0.49 -14.04
C HIS A 218 -0.14 -0.82 -14.74
N GLN A 219 -0.62 -1.96 -14.25
CA GLN A 219 -0.29 -3.27 -14.83
C GLN A 219 -0.89 -3.46 -16.22
N LEU A 220 -2.08 -2.92 -16.47
CA LEU A 220 -2.67 -2.90 -17.80
C LEU A 220 -1.79 -2.13 -18.79
N TYR A 221 -1.30 -0.95 -18.37
CA TYR A 221 -0.42 -0.14 -19.19
C TYR A 221 0.90 -0.85 -19.49
N GLU A 222 1.57 -1.45 -18.49
CA GLU A 222 2.81 -2.22 -18.70
C GLU A 222 2.61 -3.40 -19.64
N LEU A 223 1.48 -4.12 -19.51
CA LEU A 223 1.13 -5.23 -20.40
C LEU A 223 0.88 -4.75 -21.85
N VAL A 224 0.17 -3.63 -22.01
CA VAL A 224 -0.07 -3.04 -23.34
C VAL A 224 1.24 -2.57 -23.95
N ILE A 225 2.12 -1.92 -23.18
CA ILE A 225 3.42 -1.48 -23.67
C ILE A 225 4.27 -2.67 -24.12
N VAL A 226 4.46 -3.68 -23.26
CA VAL A 226 5.34 -4.79 -23.63
C VAL A 226 4.82 -5.55 -24.86
N THR A 227 3.50 -5.62 -25.06
CA THR A 227 2.90 -6.28 -26.22
C THR A 227 2.93 -5.40 -27.47
N THR A 228 2.61 -4.12 -27.38
CA THR A 228 2.65 -3.20 -28.55
C THR A 228 4.07 -2.93 -29.04
N LEU A 229 5.07 -2.88 -28.14
CA LEU A 229 6.48 -2.70 -28.52
C LEU A 229 7.04 -3.89 -29.30
N THR A 230 6.48 -5.09 -29.12
CA THR A 230 6.84 -6.22 -29.99
C THR A 230 6.37 -6.02 -31.43
N ILE A 231 5.47 -5.06 -31.67
CA ILE A 231 4.77 -4.88 -32.94
C ILE A 231 5.20 -3.58 -33.65
N GLU A 232 5.30 -2.42 -32.97
CA GLU A 232 5.35 -1.11 -33.67
C GLU A 232 6.50 -0.16 -33.31
N GLY A 233 7.33 -0.47 -32.30
CA GLY A 233 8.62 0.23 -32.09
C GLY A 233 8.61 1.71 -31.69
N TYR A 234 7.46 2.34 -31.42
CA TYR A 234 7.39 3.74 -30.96
C TYR A 234 7.17 3.86 -29.45
N HIS A 235 8.15 4.41 -28.75
CA HIS A 235 8.06 4.79 -27.33
C HIS A 235 7.89 6.30 -27.18
N LEU A 236 6.93 6.72 -26.35
CA LEU A 236 6.88 8.06 -25.77
C LEU A 236 7.33 7.97 -24.29
N PRO A 237 8.60 8.27 -23.96
CA PRO A 237 9.15 8.06 -22.61
C PRO A 237 8.40 8.78 -21.49
N ILE A 238 7.60 9.80 -21.83
CA ILE A 238 6.79 10.60 -20.91
C ILE A 238 5.55 9.83 -20.45
N THR A 239 4.90 9.06 -21.32
CA THR A 239 3.69 8.31 -20.92
C THR A 239 4.04 7.25 -19.88
N GLU A 240 5.24 6.67 -19.95
CA GLU A 240 5.73 5.74 -18.93
C GLU A 240 5.85 6.41 -17.57
N VAL A 241 6.29 7.67 -17.50
CA VAL A 241 6.34 8.35 -16.20
C VAL A 241 4.94 8.48 -15.59
N VAL A 242 3.95 8.84 -16.41
CA VAL A 242 2.58 9.14 -15.97
C VAL A 242 1.80 7.87 -15.62
N PHE A 243 1.94 6.80 -16.40
CA PHE A 243 1.15 5.57 -16.23
C PHE A 243 1.91 4.44 -15.54
N SER A 244 3.24 4.52 -15.47
CA SER A 244 4.07 3.54 -14.77
C SER A 244 4.55 4.08 -13.43
N LEU A 245 5.37 5.13 -13.46
CA LEU A 245 6.12 5.59 -12.30
C LEU A 245 5.24 6.30 -11.26
N TRP A 246 4.33 7.19 -11.69
CA TRP A 246 3.46 7.93 -10.77
C TRP A 246 2.44 7.05 -10.02
N PRO A 247 1.75 6.09 -10.66
CA PRO A 247 0.85 5.20 -9.93
C PRO A 247 1.54 4.44 -8.80
N MET A 248 2.75 3.91 -9.02
CA MET A 248 3.52 3.26 -7.95
C MET A 248 3.81 4.22 -6.79
N PHE A 249 4.28 5.43 -7.10
CA PHE A 249 4.54 6.46 -6.08
C PHE A 249 3.26 6.80 -5.29
N ILE A 250 2.15 7.06 -5.99
CA ILE A 250 0.86 7.41 -5.37
C ILE A 250 0.38 6.26 -4.46
N ILE A 251 0.44 5.00 -4.92
CA ILE A 251 0.07 3.83 -4.11
C ILE A 251 0.89 3.78 -2.82
N LEU A 252 2.21 3.94 -2.92
CA LEU A 252 3.10 3.92 -1.75
C LEU A 252 2.80 5.05 -0.76
N VAL A 253 2.45 6.23 -1.26
CA VAL A 253 2.02 7.38 -0.45
C VAL A 253 0.67 7.13 0.20
N LEU A 254 -0.31 6.58 -0.52
CA LEU A 254 -1.64 6.29 0.03
C LEU A 254 -1.57 5.22 1.14
N ILE A 255 -0.78 4.17 0.95
CA ILE A 255 -0.53 3.16 2.00
C ILE A 255 0.19 3.81 3.19
N TYR A 256 1.15 4.72 2.97
CA TYR A 256 1.77 5.49 4.05
C TYR A 256 0.74 6.32 4.83
N VAL A 257 -0.10 7.09 4.13
CA VAL A 257 -1.12 7.95 4.73
C VAL A 257 -2.05 7.10 5.61
N LEU A 258 -2.50 5.96 5.08
CA LEU A 258 -3.33 5.00 5.81
C LEU A 258 -2.65 4.48 7.09
N GLY A 259 -1.34 4.20 7.03
CA GLY A 259 -0.56 3.77 8.19
C GLY A 259 -0.24 4.89 9.20
N SER A 260 -0.26 6.13 8.74
CA SER A 260 0.14 7.30 9.53
C SER A 260 -0.97 7.89 10.41
N GLN A 261 -2.23 7.54 10.14
CA GLN A 261 -3.37 8.00 10.94
C GLN A 261 -3.30 7.38 12.35
N ARG A 262 -2.96 8.23 13.32
CA ARG A 262 -2.82 7.89 14.75
C ARG A 262 -4.16 7.70 15.46
N THR A 263 -5.23 8.21 14.86
CA THR A 263 -6.56 8.30 15.47
C THR A 263 -7.38 7.09 15.08
N SER A 264 -7.75 6.34 16.12
CA SER A 264 -8.65 5.19 16.11
C SER A 264 -7.97 3.83 15.86
N PRO A 265 -8.36 2.81 16.65
CA PRO A 265 -7.90 1.45 16.48
C PRO A 265 -8.48 0.84 15.20
N LEU A 266 -8.02 1.29 14.02
CA LEU A 266 -8.35 0.70 12.72
C LEU A 266 -8.09 -0.79 12.64
N TRP A 267 -7.24 -1.29 13.53
CA TRP A 267 -6.74 -2.63 13.48
C TRP A 267 -6.57 -3.26 14.85
N SER A 268 -6.87 -2.54 15.93
CA SER A 268 -6.90 -3.13 17.26
C SER A 268 -8.32 -3.63 17.46
N ASN A 269 -8.48 -4.95 17.55
CA ASN A 269 -9.76 -5.57 17.89
C ASN A 269 -10.39 -4.78 19.03
N ALA A 270 -11.59 -4.23 18.84
CA ALA A 270 -12.33 -3.56 19.91
C ALA A 270 -12.48 -4.45 21.17
N ALA A 271 -12.32 -5.77 21.02
CA ALA A 271 -12.23 -6.74 22.11
C ALA A 271 -11.00 -6.61 23.04
N GLN A 272 -9.96 -5.84 22.68
CA GLN A 272 -8.81 -5.55 23.56
C GLN A 272 -8.82 -4.12 24.12
N GLN A 273 -9.79 -3.29 23.74
CA GLN A 273 -10.10 -2.12 24.56
C GLN A 273 -10.80 -2.65 25.81
N GLN A 274 -10.02 -2.79 26.89
CA GLN A 274 -10.58 -2.96 28.23
C GLN A 274 -11.74 -1.96 28.40
N PRO A 275 -12.90 -2.38 28.92
CA PRO A 275 -13.97 -1.45 29.20
C PRO A 275 -13.40 -0.33 30.07
N ALA A 276 -13.90 0.88 29.86
CA ALA A 276 -13.56 2.09 30.58
C ALA A 276 -13.83 1.98 32.11
N ALA A 277 -13.08 1.11 32.80
CA ALA A 277 -13.13 0.87 34.23
C ALA A 277 -12.22 1.84 35.01
N PHE A 278 -11.75 2.90 34.35
CA PHE A 278 -10.92 3.95 34.95
C PHE A 278 -11.55 5.34 34.83
N MET A 279 -12.87 5.44 34.66
CA MET A 279 -13.55 6.66 35.12
C MET A 279 -13.83 6.47 36.61
N PRO A 280 -13.32 7.34 37.50
CA PRO A 280 -13.75 7.32 38.88
C PRO A 280 -15.24 7.58 38.88
N ALA A 281 -16.01 6.59 39.30
CA ALA A 281 -17.45 6.76 39.51
C ALA A 281 -17.65 7.95 40.47
N PRO A 282 -18.65 8.82 40.24
CA PRO A 282 -19.02 9.82 41.21
C PRO A 282 -19.30 9.11 42.54
N ALA A 283 -18.69 9.61 43.61
CA ALA A 283 -18.72 8.98 44.94
C ALA A 283 -20.18 8.68 45.34
N GLY A 284 -20.53 7.40 45.46
CA GLY A 284 -21.83 6.96 45.97
C GLY A 284 -22.41 5.68 45.37
N THR A 285 -21.94 5.21 44.22
CA THR A 285 -22.43 3.96 43.63
C THR A 285 -21.45 2.81 43.83
N GLN A 286 -21.87 1.78 44.57
CA GLN A 286 -21.16 0.51 44.63
C GLN A 286 -21.02 -0.05 43.19
N PRO A 287 -19.81 -0.39 42.72
CA PRO A 287 -19.64 -0.99 41.41
C PRO A 287 -20.27 -2.39 41.40
N ALA A 288 -21.18 -2.64 40.46
CA ALA A 288 -21.67 -3.98 40.19
C ALA A 288 -20.48 -4.88 39.77
N PRO A 289 -20.40 -6.14 40.25
CA PRO A 289 -19.29 -7.02 39.93
C PRO A 289 -19.20 -7.24 38.42
N ALA A 290 -18.06 -6.86 37.84
CA ALA A 290 -17.78 -7.10 36.44
C ALA A 290 -17.39 -8.57 36.24
N PHE A 291 -18.12 -9.26 35.38
CA PHE A 291 -17.82 -10.62 34.96
C PHE A 291 -17.22 -10.61 33.56
N TYR A 292 -16.25 -11.48 33.31
CA TYR A 292 -15.76 -11.75 31.96
C TYR A 292 -15.76 -13.25 31.70
N THR A 293 -16.09 -13.63 30.45
CA THR A 293 -16.21 -15.03 30.05
C THR A 293 -15.04 -15.40 29.14
N VAL A 294 -14.28 -16.42 29.50
CA VAL A 294 -13.21 -16.99 28.65
C VAL A 294 -13.53 -18.46 28.43
N ASN A 295 -13.62 -18.89 27.17
CA ASN A 295 -13.97 -20.27 26.78
C ASN A 295 -15.25 -20.80 27.46
N GLY A 296 -16.30 -19.98 27.57
CA GLY A 296 -17.58 -20.37 28.17
C GLY A 296 -17.60 -20.45 29.70
N VAL A 297 -16.48 -20.14 30.37
CA VAL A 297 -16.40 -20.07 31.83
C VAL A 297 -16.39 -18.61 32.26
N THR A 298 -17.33 -18.26 33.15
CA THR A 298 -17.51 -16.89 33.66
C THR A 298 -16.69 -16.71 34.94
N TYR A 299 -15.76 -15.75 34.93
CA TYR A 299 -14.92 -15.40 36.08
C TYR A 299 -15.40 -14.08 36.69
N ALA A 300 -15.51 -14.02 38.01
CA ALA A 300 -15.76 -12.80 38.74
C ALA A 300 -14.44 -12.04 38.94
N VAL A 301 -14.37 -10.77 38.52
CA VAL A 301 -13.21 -9.92 38.80
C VAL A 301 -13.27 -9.52 40.27
N GLN A 302 -12.38 -10.09 41.09
CA GLN A 302 -12.14 -9.57 42.43
C GLN A 302 -11.45 -8.20 42.27
N PRO A 303 -12.01 -7.10 42.82
CA PRO A 303 -11.37 -5.79 42.72
C PRO A 303 -9.99 -5.86 43.38
N PRO A 304 -8.94 -5.29 42.77
CA PRO A 304 -7.63 -5.22 43.40
C PRO A 304 -7.77 -4.42 44.69
N VAL A 305 -7.40 -5.05 45.81
CA VAL A 305 -7.27 -4.35 47.10
C VAL A 305 -6.22 -3.27 46.88
N MET A 306 -6.62 -1.99 46.86
CA MET A 306 -5.67 -0.88 46.86
C MET A 306 -4.86 -1.00 48.14
N GLN A 307 -3.62 -1.46 48.04
CA GLN A 307 -2.62 -1.20 49.06
C GLN A 307 -2.46 0.31 49.13
N GLN A 308 -3.01 0.91 50.20
CA GLN A 308 -2.78 2.29 50.56
C GLN A 308 -1.28 2.56 50.50
N ALA A 309 -0.90 3.51 49.65
CA ALA A 309 0.44 4.05 49.59
C ALA A 309 0.79 4.62 50.97
N CYS A 310 1.58 3.87 51.73
CA CYS A 310 2.19 4.36 52.95
C CYS A 310 3.03 5.61 52.62
N MET A 311 2.76 6.68 53.35
CA MET A 311 3.59 7.88 53.38
C MET A 311 5.04 7.52 53.70
N PRO A 312 6.04 8.21 53.13
CA PRO A 312 7.44 7.98 53.47
C PRO A 312 7.70 8.42 54.92
N PRO A 313 8.31 7.58 55.77
CA PRO A 313 8.65 7.97 57.13
C PRO A 313 9.82 8.97 57.12
N GLN A 314 9.67 10.05 57.88
CA GLN A 314 10.75 10.96 58.26
C GLN A 314 11.89 10.17 58.90
N GLN A 315 13.11 10.38 58.41
CA GLN A 315 14.34 9.86 59.00
C GLN A 315 14.66 10.59 60.33
N PRO A 316 14.95 9.85 61.41
CA PRO A 316 15.83 10.30 62.47
C PRO A 316 17.27 9.72 62.29
N PRO A 317 18.30 10.36 62.85
CA PRO A 317 19.72 10.10 62.58
C PRO A 317 20.23 8.76 63.16
N PRO A 318 21.40 8.26 62.67
CA PRO A 318 21.82 6.89 62.89
C PRO A 318 22.42 6.68 64.29
N GLN A 319 21.95 5.64 64.99
CA GLN A 319 22.69 5.05 66.09
C GLN A 319 22.98 3.58 65.78
N GLN A 320 24.25 3.27 65.92
CA GLN A 320 24.87 1.98 65.68
C GLN A 320 24.45 0.96 66.75
N ALA A 321 24.54 -0.29 66.33
CA ALA A 321 25.00 -1.44 67.11
C ALA A 321 23.96 -2.44 67.62
N TYR A 322 24.42 -3.69 67.49
CA TYR A 322 24.07 -4.91 68.21
C TYR A 322 23.05 -5.90 67.64
N ILE A 323 23.51 -7.14 67.76
CA ILE A 323 23.08 -8.42 67.20
C ILE A 323 22.15 -9.14 68.19
N SER A 324 21.09 -9.81 67.70
CA SER A 324 20.53 -11.10 68.18
C SER A 324 19.27 -11.42 67.35
N GLN A 325 19.18 -12.51 66.58
CA GLN A 325 18.97 -13.93 66.93
C GLN A 325 17.66 -14.20 67.71
N GLY A 326 16.70 -14.91 67.09
CA GLY A 326 15.65 -15.65 67.83
C GLY A 326 14.22 -15.63 67.28
N ALA A 327 13.86 -16.71 66.58
CA ALA A 327 12.66 -17.57 66.73
C ALA A 327 11.20 -17.03 66.84
N ALA A 328 10.35 -17.82 66.16
CA ALA A 328 8.97 -18.25 66.46
C ALA A 328 7.78 -17.46 65.84
N PRO A 329 6.74 -18.19 65.36
CA PRO A 329 5.58 -17.62 64.66
C PRO A 329 4.43 -17.35 65.65
N GLU A 330 3.75 -16.21 65.51
CA GLU A 330 2.46 -16.01 66.18
C GLU A 330 1.36 -15.67 65.18
N GLN A 331 0.33 -16.50 65.33
CA GLN A 331 -0.97 -16.52 64.70
C GLN A 331 -1.86 -15.55 65.47
N TYR A 332 -2.43 -14.54 64.80
CA TYR A 332 -3.52 -13.76 65.39
C TYR A 332 -4.70 -13.60 64.43
N GLN A 333 -5.85 -14.04 64.95
CA GLN A 333 -7.21 -13.82 64.48
C GLN A 333 -7.65 -12.36 64.66
N GLN A 334 -8.80 -12.06 64.04
CA GLN A 334 -9.80 -11.01 64.35
C GLN A 334 -9.66 -9.66 63.62
N PRO A 335 -10.70 -8.80 63.63
CA PRO A 335 -12.15 -9.05 63.46
C PRO A 335 -12.81 -8.03 62.48
N TYR A 336 -14.04 -8.32 62.04
CA TYR A 336 -14.90 -7.38 61.29
C TYR A 336 -15.34 -6.16 62.13
N PRO A 337 -15.40 -4.94 61.58
CA PRO A 337 -16.16 -3.82 62.14
C PRO A 337 -17.50 -3.53 61.41
N PRO A 338 -18.44 -2.81 62.08
CA PRO A 338 -19.88 -2.82 61.82
C PRO A 338 -20.39 -1.82 60.78
N GLN A 339 -21.52 -2.16 60.13
CA GLN A 339 -22.27 -1.27 59.23
C GLN A 339 -22.95 -0.13 59.99
N THR A 340 -22.77 1.09 59.49
CA THR A 340 -23.51 2.29 59.89
C THR A 340 -24.59 2.60 58.85
N TYR A 341 -25.83 2.76 59.33
CA TYR A 341 -27.00 3.20 58.57
C TYR A 341 -26.87 4.68 58.19
N GLN A 342 -27.17 5.05 56.94
CA GLN A 342 -27.27 6.43 56.49
C GLN A 342 -28.62 6.65 55.74
N PRO A 343 -29.41 7.68 56.09
CA PRO A 343 -30.74 7.92 55.51
C PRO A 343 -30.70 8.59 54.13
N PRO A 344 -31.76 8.44 53.29
CA PRO A 344 -31.79 8.96 51.93
C PRO A 344 -32.18 10.46 51.85
N PRO A 345 -31.63 11.24 50.89
CA PRO A 345 -32.06 12.60 50.61
C PRO A 345 -33.26 12.69 49.64
N PRO A 346 -33.99 13.82 49.63
CA PRO A 346 -35.33 13.94 49.05
C PRO A 346 -35.37 14.28 47.54
N ASN A 347 -36.47 13.81 46.93
CA ASN A 347 -36.95 14.08 45.57
C ASN A 347 -37.13 15.58 45.25
N GLN A 348 -36.52 16.05 44.16
CA GLN A 348 -36.92 17.20 43.33
C GLN A 348 -36.35 16.94 41.92
N GLY A 349 -37.01 17.11 40.79
CA GLY A 349 -38.36 17.52 40.41
C GLY A 349 -38.43 17.34 38.89
N MET A 350 -39.59 16.94 38.39
CA MET A 350 -39.88 16.78 36.96
C MET A 350 -39.66 18.09 36.18
N TYR A 351 -39.10 17.99 34.97
CA TYR A 351 -39.46 18.92 33.90
C TYR A 351 -39.78 18.17 32.61
N VAL A 352 -40.82 18.69 31.99
CA VAL A 352 -41.70 18.12 30.97
C VAL A 352 -41.23 18.55 29.57
N VAL A 353 -41.27 17.62 28.62
CA VAL A 353 -41.13 17.83 27.16
C VAL A 353 -42.42 18.46 26.61
N PRO A 354 -42.39 19.33 25.58
CA PRO A 354 -43.12 19.01 24.32
C PRO A 354 -42.43 19.63 23.06
N PRO A 355 -42.98 19.54 21.82
CA PRO A 355 -42.60 18.54 20.82
C PRO A 355 -42.16 19.16 19.46
N GLU A 356 -41.89 18.28 18.50
CA GLU A 356 -41.57 18.49 17.07
C GLU A 356 -42.29 19.65 16.36
N LEU A 357 -41.58 20.25 15.40
CA LEU A 357 -42.16 20.96 14.26
C LEU A 357 -41.53 20.43 12.97
N SER A 358 -42.38 19.82 12.16
CA SER A 358 -42.10 19.22 10.86
C SER A 358 -42.27 20.22 9.71
N ALA A 359 -41.39 20.10 8.71
CA ALA A 359 -41.58 20.39 7.27
C ALA A 359 -41.68 21.88 6.83
N PRO A 360 -41.45 22.26 5.53
CA PRO A 360 -41.47 21.40 4.33
C PRO A 360 -40.36 21.63 3.26
N ASN A 361 -40.35 20.69 2.30
CA ASN A 361 -39.70 20.76 0.99
C ASN A 361 -39.98 22.06 0.23
N SER A 362 -39.01 22.52 -0.56
CA SER A 362 -39.26 23.40 -1.72
C SER A 362 -38.32 23.07 -2.87
N TYR A 363 -38.95 22.94 -4.03
CA TYR A 363 -38.45 22.64 -5.37
C TYR A 363 -37.69 23.81 -6.02
N GLY A 364 -36.88 23.49 -7.05
CA GLY A 364 -36.41 24.40 -8.11
C GLY A 364 -34.99 24.91 -7.89
N HIS A 365 -34.03 24.84 -8.81
CA HIS A 365 -34.14 24.98 -10.26
C HIS A 365 -33.08 24.15 -11.00
N ALA A 366 -33.50 23.63 -12.14
CA ALA A 366 -32.66 23.17 -13.23
C ALA A 366 -31.85 24.33 -13.83
N GLY A 367 -30.57 24.10 -14.05
CA GLY A 367 -29.72 24.89 -14.93
C GLY A 367 -28.97 23.94 -15.86
N GLN A 368 -29.56 23.67 -17.02
CA GLN A 368 -28.88 22.99 -18.12
C GLN A 368 -27.79 23.89 -18.72
N PRO A 369 -26.76 23.29 -19.34
CA PRO A 369 -25.54 23.96 -19.76
C PRO A 369 -25.74 24.83 -21.00
N GLN A 370 -25.13 26.01 -21.01
CA GLN A 370 -24.96 26.77 -22.24
C GLN A 370 -23.99 26.04 -23.17
N HIS A 371 -24.53 25.59 -24.30
CA HIS A 371 -23.78 25.20 -25.48
C HIS A 371 -22.95 26.39 -25.97
N GLN A 372 -21.63 26.31 -25.83
CA GLN A 372 -20.71 27.09 -26.65
C GLN A 372 -20.50 26.36 -27.98
N ALA A 373 -21.06 26.93 -29.04
CA ALA A 373 -20.80 26.51 -30.41
C ALA A 373 -19.33 26.80 -30.75
N TYR A 374 -18.54 25.75 -30.95
CA TYR A 374 -17.23 25.86 -31.57
C TYR A 374 -17.41 26.04 -33.08
N PRO A 375 -16.70 26.98 -33.73
CA PRO A 375 -16.72 27.14 -35.17
C PRO A 375 -16.10 25.92 -35.86
N GLY A 376 -16.78 25.46 -36.91
CA GLY A 376 -16.45 24.25 -37.67
C GLY A 376 -15.05 24.29 -38.26
N TYR A 377 -14.28 23.24 -37.97
CA TYR A 377 -13.13 22.85 -38.77
C TYR A 377 -13.65 22.15 -40.02
N ASN A 378 -13.39 22.76 -41.18
CA ASN A 378 -13.54 22.09 -42.47
C ASN A 378 -12.55 20.93 -42.51
N ALA A 379 -13.06 19.70 -42.65
CA ALA A 379 -12.25 18.55 -42.98
C ALA A 379 -11.79 18.70 -44.43
N GLU A 380 -10.50 18.96 -44.64
CA GLU A 380 -9.86 18.76 -45.93
C GLU A 380 -9.76 17.25 -46.17
N ASP A 381 -10.52 16.81 -47.17
CA ASP A 381 -10.67 15.44 -47.62
C ASP A 381 -9.40 15.00 -48.35
N HIS A 382 -8.37 14.60 -47.59
CA HIS A 382 -7.18 13.97 -48.16
C HIS A 382 -7.39 12.46 -48.23
N THR A 383 -8.06 12.02 -49.29
CA THR A 383 -8.03 10.62 -49.74
C THR A 383 -6.67 10.32 -50.36
N PRO A 384 -5.86 9.39 -49.82
CA PRO A 384 -4.67 8.91 -50.50
C PRO A 384 -5.08 7.96 -51.62
N SER A 385 -4.66 8.26 -52.85
CA SER A 385 -4.75 7.34 -53.99
C SER A 385 -4.02 6.02 -53.66
N PRO A 386 -4.57 4.85 -54.04
CA PRO A 386 -3.90 3.58 -53.85
C PRO A 386 -2.62 3.49 -54.70
N PRO A 387 -1.56 2.82 -54.21
CA PRO A 387 -0.34 2.63 -54.98
C PRO A 387 -0.59 1.74 -56.20
N SER A 388 -0.14 2.21 -57.35
CA SER A 388 -0.06 1.47 -58.61
C SER A 388 0.72 0.17 -58.40
N VAL A 389 0.02 -0.96 -58.44
CA VAL A 389 0.63 -2.30 -58.43
C VAL A 389 1.37 -2.50 -59.75
N GLY A 390 2.70 -2.38 -59.69
CA GLY A 390 3.58 -2.81 -60.77
C GLY A 390 3.44 -4.32 -60.96
N GLY A 391 2.97 -4.72 -62.15
CA GLY A 391 2.80 -6.12 -62.51
C GLY A 391 4.11 -6.91 -62.39
N ALA A 392 4.03 -8.06 -61.73
CA ALA A 392 5.12 -9.03 -61.70
C ALA A 392 5.36 -9.60 -63.11
N PRO A 393 6.63 -9.80 -63.52
CA PRO A 393 6.93 -10.45 -64.79
C PRO A 393 6.50 -11.93 -64.76
N PRO A 394 6.04 -12.49 -65.91
CA PRO A 394 5.60 -13.87 -65.99
C PRO A 394 6.75 -14.87 -65.74
N PRO A 395 6.45 -16.06 -65.20
CA PRO A 395 7.46 -17.08 -64.94
C PRO A 395 8.05 -17.65 -66.23
N PRO A 396 9.34 -18.07 -66.22
CA PRO A 396 9.98 -18.64 -67.38
C PRO A 396 9.42 -20.02 -67.72
N ALA A 397 9.30 -20.30 -69.02
CA ALA A 397 8.82 -21.56 -69.56
C ALA A 397 9.74 -22.75 -69.16
N PRO A 398 9.19 -23.95 -68.93
CA PRO A 398 9.97 -25.11 -68.52
C PRO A 398 10.92 -25.56 -69.64
N ALA A 399 12.16 -25.84 -69.25
CA ALA A 399 13.22 -26.34 -70.13
C ALA A 399 12.81 -27.68 -70.76
N ARG A 400 12.93 -27.76 -72.10
CA ARG A 400 12.84 -29.03 -72.82
C ARG A 400 14.04 -29.89 -72.46
N VAL A 401 13.74 -31.07 -71.92
CA VAL A 401 14.67 -32.19 -71.77
C VAL A 401 15.07 -32.67 -73.18
N ALA A 402 16.37 -32.81 -73.41
CA ALA A 402 16.95 -33.55 -74.52
C ALA A 402 17.76 -34.71 -73.94
#